data_AF-A0A7S1S0H2-F1
#
_entry.id   AF-A0A7S1S0H2-F1
#
_cell.length_a   1.000
_cell.length_b   1.000
_cell.length_c   1.000
_cell.angle_alpha   90.00
_cell.angle_beta   90.00
_cell.angle_gamma   90.00
#
_symmetry.space_group_name_H-M   'P 1'
#
loop_
_entity.id
_entity.type
_entity.pdbx_description
1 polymer ?
#
loop_
_entity_poly.entity_id
_entity_poly.type
_entity_poly.pdbx_seq_one_letter_code
_entity_poly.pdbx_strand_id
1 'polypeptide(L)'
;DLVCFDSVWSDPMKHKGIGSNSRGDSIISFGEDVTRRFLKTNGLSLLVRSHQVPDSGNGYEWWHGNRCVTIFSASNYCGDVGNLGSVLVLQRGEEDQVFEHWAPALEELQQLEAEAANAQARIGKQAVCLSRSRQKRKNAVQRMEADLVRRVQEQVVRRKTELFEYWSAVDSSPRGVFRISAALWREGCSMLVDDALPWVRLQEVMGVADSNGEVHYVQFLSRYRVAFEASYGISAKGWERAVWSKL
;
A
#
# COMPACT_ATOMS: atom_id res chain seq x y z
N ASP A 1 -52.48 -5.20 -24.42
CA ASP A 1 -51.44 -4.76 -25.38
C ASP A 1 -50.52 -5.95 -25.65
N LEU A 2 -50.50 -6.44 -26.89
CA LEU A 2 -49.79 -7.67 -27.27
C LEU A 2 -48.26 -7.50 -27.21
N VAL A 3 -47.75 -6.29 -27.48
CA VAL A 3 -46.31 -6.03 -27.49
C VAL A 3 -45.70 -6.20 -26.10
N CYS A 4 -46.36 -5.66 -25.07
CA CYS A 4 -45.93 -5.81 -23.69
C CYS A 4 -45.99 -7.28 -23.24
N PHE A 5 -46.98 -8.04 -23.71
CA PHE A 5 -47.11 -9.46 -23.38
C PHE A 5 -45.97 -10.27 -24.00
N ASP A 6 -45.74 -10.13 -25.30
CA ASP A 6 -44.68 -10.87 -26.01
C ASP A 6 -43.28 -10.50 -25.52
N SER A 7 -43.06 -9.24 -25.13
CA SER A 7 -41.77 -8.78 -24.59
C SER A 7 -41.39 -9.46 -23.27
N VAL A 8 -42.36 -9.99 -22.53
CA VAL A 8 -42.15 -10.63 -21.23
C VAL A 8 -42.20 -12.16 -21.34
N TRP A 9 -42.98 -12.71 -22.26
CA TRP A 9 -43.31 -14.15 -22.30
C TRP A 9 -42.80 -14.93 -23.52
N SER A 10 -42.47 -14.26 -24.63
CA SER A 10 -42.08 -14.99 -25.85
C SER A 10 -40.69 -15.63 -25.70
N ASP A 11 -40.47 -16.79 -26.33
CA ASP A 11 -39.20 -17.54 -26.27
C ASP A 11 -38.57 -17.78 -27.66
N PRO A 12 -37.23 -17.81 -27.79
CA PRO A 12 -36.58 -18.23 -29.03
C PRO A 12 -36.83 -19.72 -29.30
N MET A 13 -36.84 -20.10 -30.58
CA MET A 13 -36.91 -21.50 -31.01
C MET A 13 -36.00 -21.78 -32.22
N LYS A 14 -35.58 -23.04 -32.37
CA LYS A 14 -34.69 -23.45 -33.46
C LYS A 14 -35.33 -23.36 -34.85
N HIS A 15 -36.65 -23.54 -34.93
CA HIS A 15 -37.38 -23.49 -36.20
C HIS A 15 -37.68 -22.04 -36.63
N LYS A 16 -37.84 -21.82 -37.93
CA LYS A 16 -38.22 -20.52 -38.49
C LYS A 16 -39.70 -20.22 -38.25
N GLY A 17 -40.06 -18.93 -38.27
CA GLY A 17 -41.42 -18.43 -38.14
C GLY A 17 -41.81 -18.11 -36.69
N ILE A 18 -43.12 -18.05 -36.46
CA ILE A 18 -43.73 -17.92 -35.13
C ILE A 18 -44.46 -19.23 -34.85
N GLY A 19 -44.21 -19.82 -33.68
CA GLY A 19 -44.76 -21.12 -33.27
C GLY A 19 -45.40 -21.08 -31.88
N SER A 20 -45.99 -22.20 -31.49
CA SER A 20 -46.54 -22.40 -30.14
C SER A 20 -45.44 -22.45 -29.08
N ASN A 21 -45.76 -22.06 -27.86
CA ASN A 21 -44.88 -22.13 -26.70
C ASN A 21 -45.41 -23.12 -25.65
N SER A 22 -44.51 -23.85 -24.98
CA SER A 22 -44.86 -24.81 -23.93
C SER A 22 -45.49 -24.18 -22.68
N ARG A 23 -45.36 -22.86 -22.51
CA ARG A 23 -45.89 -22.09 -21.37
C ARG A 23 -47.37 -21.74 -21.50
N GLY A 24 -47.98 -21.92 -22.68
CA GLY A 24 -49.41 -21.73 -22.88
C GLY A 24 -49.78 -21.28 -24.30
N ASP A 25 -51.05 -21.48 -24.65
CA ASP A 25 -51.57 -21.31 -26.02
C ASP A 25 -51.51 -19.87 -26.55
N SER A 26 -51.48 -18.86 -25.67
CA SER A 26 -51.37 -17.46 -26.04
C SER A 26 -49.92 -16.96 -26.14
N ILE A 27 -48.94 -17.78 -25.76
CA ILE A 27 -47.52 -17.41 -25.76
C ILE A 27 -46.88 -17.95 -27.03
N ILE A 28 -46.07 -17.10 -27.66
CA ILE A 28 -45.39 -17.44 -28.89
C ILE A 28 -43.93 -17.84 -28.68
N SER A 29 -43.44 -18.68 -29.58
CA SER A 29 -42.02 -18.90 -29.80
C SER A 29 -41.60 -18.27 -31.13
N PHE A 30 -40.42 -17.66 -31.21
CA PHE A 30 -39.96 -16.97 -32.41
C PHE A 30 -38.66 -17.56 -32.96
N GLY A 31 -38.61 -17.72 -34.27
CA GLY A 31 -37.45 -18.26 -34.99
C GLY A 31 -36.41 -17.21 -35.40
N GLU A 32 -35.31 -17.71 -35.94
CA GLU A 32 -34.19 -16.90 -36.41
C GLU A 32 -34.56 -15.84 -37.45
N ASP A 33 -35.49 -16.14 -38.36
CA ASP A 33 -35.95 -15.21 -39.38
C ASP A 33 -36.72 -14.01 -38.79
N VAL A 34 -37.46 -14.23 -37.70
CA VAL A 34 -38.15 -13.18 -36.94
C VAL A 34 -37.13 -12.28 -36.25
N THR A 35 -36.17 -12.86 -35.50
CA THR A 35 -35.09 -12.10 -34.86
C THR A 35 -34.29 -11.29 -35.87
N ARG A 36 -33.87 -11.91 -36.98
CA ARG A 36 -33.08 -11.22 -38.01
C ARG A 36 -33.86 -10.06 -38.65
N ARG A 37 -35.17 -10.25 -38.91
CA ARG A 37 -36.03 -9.19 -39.46
C ARG A 37 -36.15 -8.04 -38.46
N PHE A 38 -36.42 -8.34 -37.19
CA PHE A 38 -36.53 -7.34 -36.13
C PHE A 38 -35.25 -6.52 -35.99
N LEU A 39 -34.09 -7.19 -35.87
CA LEU A 39 -32.81 -6.52 -35.74
C LEU A 39 -32.49 -5.64 -36.96
N LYS A 40 -32.66 -6.17 -38.17
CA LYS A 40 -32.40 -5.42 -39.41
C LYS A 40 -33.29 -4.19 -39.55
N THR A 41 -34.59 -4.33 -39.29
CA THR A 41 -35.55 -3.21 -39.39
C THR A 41 -35.21 -2.07 -38.42
N ASN A 42 -34.66 -2.40 -37.25
CA ASN A 42 -34.36 -1.43 -36.20
C ASN A 42 -32.89 -1.00 -36.14
N GLY A 43 -32.04 -1.46 -37.06
CA GLY A 43 -30.61 -1.14 -37.05
C GLY A 43 -29.85 -1.69 -35.83
N LEU A 44 -30.31 -2.82 -35.27
CA LEU A 44 -29.73 -3.49 -34.12
C LEU A 44 -28.87 -4.69 -34.54
N SER A 45 -27.89 -5.06 -33.72
CA SER A 45 -27.00 -6.20 -33.97
C SER A 45 -27.34 -7.43 -33.13
N LEU A 46 -27.90 -7.24 -31.94
CA LEU A 46 -28.06 -8.28 -30.92
C LEU A 46 -29.37 -8.09 -30.15
N LEU A 47 -30.06 -9.20 -29.89
CA LEU A 47 -31.17 -9.30 -28.95
C LEU A 47 -30.67 -9.98 -27.67
N VAL A 48 -30.68 -9.28 -26.54
CA VAL A 48 -30.36 -9.85 -25.22
C VAL A 48 -31.66 -10.08 -24.47
N ARG A 49 -31.84 -11.27 -23.91
CA ARG A 49 -33.02 -11.64 -23.11
C ARG A 49 -32.64 -12.56 -21.94
N SER A 50 -33.61 -12.91 -21.11
CA SER A 50 -33.44 -13.81 -19.96
C SER A 50 -34.51 -14.90 -19.94
N HIS A 51 -35.42 -14.91 -18.95
CA HIS A 51 -36.69 -15.67 -18.84
C HIS A 51 -36.64 -17.23 -18.92
N GLN A 52 -35.65 -17.84 -19.57
CA GLN A 52 -35.45 -19.29 -19.62
C GLN A 52 -34.15 -19.65 -18.92
N VAL A 53 -34.18 -20.74 -18.14
CA VAL A 53 -32.96 -21.44 -17.73
C VAL A 53 -32.44 -22.18 -18.96
N PRO A 54 -31.19 -22.00 -19.38
CA PRO A 54 -30.61 -22.76 -20.48
C PRO A 54 -30.63 -24.27 -20.24
N ASP A 55 -31.07 -25.05 -21.23
CA ASP A 55 -31.14 -26.51 -21.14
C ASP A 55 -29.75 -27.16 -20.99
N SER A 56 -28.70 -26.45 -21.37
CA SER A 56 -27.31 -26.89 -21.23
C SER A 56 -26.82 -26.91 -19.77
N GLY A 57 -27.54 -26.27 -18.84
CA GLY A 57 -27.07 -26.03 -17.48
C GLY A 57 -26.08 -24.86 -17.36
N ASN A 58 -25.69 -24.23 -18.47
CA ASN A 58 -24.90 -23.00 -18.44
C ASN A 58 -25.76 -21.80 -18.02
N GLY A 59 -25.11 -20.70 -17.66
CA GLY A 59 -25.80 -19.46 -17.32
C GLY A 59 -26.29 -18.70 -18.55
N TYR A 60 -25.96 -19.13 -19.76
CA TYR A 60 -26.36 -18.49 -21.00
C TYR A 60 -26.60 -19.48 -22.15
N GLU A 61 -27.31 -19.02 -23.18
CA GLU A 61 -27.48 -19.76 -24.43
C GLU A 61 -27.59 -18.83 -25.63
N TRP A 62 -26.85 -19.14 -26.69
CA TRP A 62 -26.91 -18.40 -27.95
C TRP A 62 -27.92 -19.02 -28.91
N TRP A 63 -28.73 -18.15 -29.51
CA TRP A 63 -29.77 -18.48 -30.46
C TRP A 63 -29.54 -17.76 -31.78
N HIS A 64 -30.14 -18.31 -32.83
CA HIS A 64 -30.36 -17.61 -34.11
C HIS A 64 -29.07 -17.09 -34.76
N GLY A 65 -27.98 -17.87 -34.69
CA GLY A 65 -26.68 -17.53 -35.26
C GLY A 65 -26.02 -16.33 -34.55
N ASN A 66 -25.94 -16.40 -33.22
CA ASN A 66 -25.35 -15.40 -32.32
C ASN A 66 -26.02 -14.01 -32.39
N ARG A 67 -27.30 -13.96 -32.77
CA ARG A 67 -28.09 -12.72 -32.84
C ARG A 67 -29.09 -12.57 -31.70
N CYS A 68 -29.33 -13.64 -30.96
CA CYS A 68 -30.15 -13.64 -29.76
C CYS A 68 -29.38 -14.39 -28.68
N VAL A 69 -29.31 -13.83 -27.47
CA VAL A 69 -28.68 -14.49 -26.32
C VAL A 69 -29.63 -14.49 -25.15
N THR A 70 -29.77 -15.66 -24.53
CA THR A 70 -30.42 -15.83 -23.23
C THR A 70 -29.33 -15.73 -22.16
N ILE A 71 -29.48 -14.80 -21.22
CA ILE A 71 -28.64 -14.63 -20.03
C ILE A 71 -29.49 -14.93 -18.80
N PHE A 72 -29.07 -15.88 -17.99
CA PHE A 72 -29.75 -16.30 -16.77
C PHE A 72 -28.81 -16.15 -15.57
N SER A 73 -29.13 -15.26 -14.62
CA SER A 73 -28.21 -14.87 -13.55
C SER A 73 -28.47 -15.57 -12.21
N ALA A 74 -29.44 -16.48 -12.13
CA ALA A 74 -29.71 -17.27 -10.94
C ALA A 74 -29.07 -18.66 -11.08
N SER A 75 -27.87 -18.84 -10.53
CA SER A 75 -27.26 -20.17 -10.43
C SER A 75 -28.05 -21.07 -9.47
N ASN A 76 -28.03 -22.37 -9.73
CA ASN A 76 -28.81 -23.36 -9.01
C ASN A 76 -30.27 -22.93 -8.84
N TYR A 77 -30.94 -22.64 -9.97
CA TYR A 77 -32.30 -22.14 -9.96
C TYR A 77 -33.20 -23.02 -9.10
N CYS A 78 -34.02 -22.39 -8.24
CA CYS A 78 -34.87 -23.04 -7.24
C CYS A 78 -34.16 -24.00 -6.26
N GLY A 79 -32.84 -24.07 -6.25
CA GLY A 79 -32.03 -24.90 -5.37
C GLY A 79 -31.79 -26.33 -5.87
N ASP A 80 -32.36 -26.72 -7.01
CA ASP A 80 -32.39 -28.10 -7.50
C ASP A 80 -32.00 -28.27 -8.98
N VAL A 81 -31.97 -27.20 -9.77
CA VAL A 81 -31.67 -27.28 -11.21
C VAL A 81 -30.18 -27.46 -11.50
N GLY A 82 -29.29 -26.95 -10.63
CA GLY A 82 -27.84 -27.08 -10.80
C GLY A 82 -27.22 -26.26 -11.94
N ASN A 83 -27.96 -25.34 -12.56
CA ASN A 83 -27.42 -24.48 -13.61
C ASN A 83 -26.43 -23.43 -13.09
N LEU A 84 -25.53 -22.94 -13.94
CA LEU A 84 -24.73 -21.74 -13.67
C LEU A 84 -25.59 -20.47 -13.82
N GLY A 85 -25.14 -19.39 -13.20
CA GLY A 85 -25.60 -18.04 -13.49
C GLY A 85 -24.64 -17.37 -14.49
N SER A 86 -25.06 -16.34 -15.21
CA SER A 86 -24.15 -15.54 -16.05
C SER A 86 -24.46 -14.04 -16.08
N VAL A 87 -23.45 -13.29 -16.52
CA VAL A 87 -23.49 -11.86 -16.83
C VAL A 87 -22.86 -11.64 -18.21
N LEU A 88 -23.51 -10.81 -19.03
CA LEU A 88 -22.98 -10.32 -20.31
C LEU A 88 -22.45 -8.89 -20.13
N VAL A 89 -21.17 -8.68 -20.42
CA VAL A 89 -20.50 -7.38 -20.40
C VAL A 89 -20.32 -6.90 -21.83
N LEU A 90 -20.91 -5.75 -22.15
CA LEU A 90 -20.83 -5.11 -23.46
C LEU A 90 -20.02 -3.83 -23.33
N GLN A 91 -18.88 -3.76 -24.02
CA GLN A 91 -18.00 -2.59 -24.02
C GLN A 91 -17.77 -2.10 -25.45
N ARG A 92 -17.90 -0.78 -25.66
CA ARG A 92 -17.79 -0.20 -27.00
C ARG A 92 -16.39 -0.43 -27.57
N GLY A 93 -16.32 -1.10 -28.72
CA GLY A 93 -15.06 -1.37 -29.41
C GLY A 93 -14.33 -2.63 -28.91
N GLU A 94 -14.93 -3.37 -27.98
CA GLU A 94 -14.45 -4.66 -27.51
C GLU A 94 -15.43 -5.76 -27.91
N GLU A 95 -14.96 -7.01 -27.84
CA GLU A 95 -15.81 -8.17 -28.06
C GLU A 95 -16.75 -8.38 -26.86
N ASP A 96 -17.94 -8.90 -27.14
CA ASP A 96 -18.96 -9.23 -26.14
C ASP A 96 -18.44 -10.35 -25.23
N GLN A 97 -18.42 -10.11 -23.91
CA GLN A 97 -17.86 -11.05 -22.93
C GLN A 97 -18.94 -11.61 -22.01
N VAL A 98 -19.04 -12.94 -21.93
CA VAL A 98 -19.95 -13.64 -21.01
C VAL A 98 -19.15 -14.25 -19.88
N PHE A 99 -19.56 -13.98 -18.65
CA PHE A 99 -18.99 -14.53 -17.44
C PHE A 99 -20.01 -15.39 -16.73
N GLU A 100 -19.67 -16.64 -16.46
CA GLU A 100 -20.50 -17.55 -15.68
C GLU A 100 -20.08 -17.53 -14.21
N HIS A 101 -21.04 -17.78 -13.32
CA HIS A 101 -20.82 -17.79 -11.88
C HIS A 101 -21.66 -18.87 -11.20
N TRP A 102 -21.19 -19.29 -10.04
CA TRP A 102 -21.95 -20.04 -9.04
C TRP A 102 -22.10 -19.16 -7.80
N ALA A 103 -23.33 -18.79 -7.47
CA ALA A 103 -23.66 -18.13 -6.23
C ALA A 103 -23.99 -19.20 -5.18
N PRO A 104 -23.21 -19.31 -4.09
CA PRO A 104 -23.52 -20.22 -3.00
C PRO A 104 -24.79 -19.78 -2.25
N ALA A 105 -25.31 -20.69 -1.42
CA ALA A 105 -26.48 -20.39 -0.59
C ALA A 105 -26.20 -19.22 0.38
N LEU A 106 -27.25 -18.54 0.83
CA LEU A 106 -27.12 -17.37 1.70
C LEU A 106 -26.39 -17.72 3.02
N GLU A 107 -26.66 -18.89 3.58
CA GLU A 107 -26.01 -19.38 4.79
C GLU A 107 -24.50 -19.59 4.59
N GLU A 108 -24.12 -20.13 3.44
CA GLU A 108 -22.71 -20.33 3.07
C GLU A 108 -22.01 -18.98 2.82
N LEU A 109 -22.69 -18.04 2.15
CA LEU A 109 -22.19 -16.66 1.97
C LEU A 109 -21.90 -15.99 3.32
N GLN A 110 -22.82 -16.09 4.28
CA GLN A 110 -22.63 -15.53 5.62
C GLN A 110 -21.42 -16.13 6.34
N GLN A 111 -21.20 -17.44 6.17
CA GLN A 111 -20.04 -18.10 6.76
C GLN A 111 -18.73 -17.65 6.10
N LEU A 112 -18.69 -17.57 4.78
CA LEU A 112 -17.53 -17.07 4.03
C LEU A 112 -17.19 -15.62 4.42
N GLU A 113 -18.20 -14.75 4.56
CA GLU A 113 -18.00 -13.37 5.01
C GLU A 113 -17.43 -13.31 6.44
N ALA A 114 -17.94 -14.14 7.36
CA ALA A 114 -17.42 -14.21 8.72
C ALA A 114 -15.97 -14.71 8.78
N GLU A 115 -15.62 -15.72 7.97
CA GLU A 115 -14.26 -16.24 7.87
C GLU A 115 -13.29 -15.19 7.29
N ALA A 116 -13.71 -14.49 6.23
CA ALA A 116 -12.93 -13.40 5.63
C ALA A 116 -12.69 -12.26 6.63
N ALA A 117 -13.71 -11.84 7.37
CA ALA A 117 -13.60 -10.80 8.40
C ALA A 117 -12.61 -11.22 9.51
N ASN A 118 -12.67 -12.47 9.95
CA ASN A 118 -11.75 -13.03 10.94
C ASN A 118 -10.31 -13.08 10.43
N ALA A 119 -10.08 -13.49 9.18
CA ALA A 119 -8.77 -13.50 8.56
C ALA A 119 -8.17 -12.09 8.48
N GLN A 120 -8.96 -11.12 8.01
CA GLN A 120 -8.54 -9.73 7.90
C GLN A 120 -8.16 -9.12 9.25
N ALA A 121 -8.94 -9.40 10.30
CA ALA A 121 -8.66 -8.97 11.65
C ALA A 121 -7.34 -9.54 12.20
N ARG A 122 -7.01 -10.80 11.88
CA ARG A 122 -5.74 -11.43 12.28
C ARG A 122 -4.54 -10.78 11.61
N ILE A 123 -4.62 -10.52 10.31
CA ILE A 123 -3.55 -9.83 9.55
C ILE A 123 -3.30 -8.44 10.13
N GLY A 124 -4.37 -7.67 10.40
CA GLY A 124 -4.27 -6.35 11.00
C GLY A 124 -3.56 -6.37 12.36
N LYS A 125 -3.93 -7.29 13.25
CA LYS A 125 -3.28 -7.44 14.57
C LYS A 125 -1.79 -7.80 14.45
N GLN A 126 -1.44 -8.70 13.54
CA GLN A 126 -0.04 -9.11 13.33
C GLN A 126 0.82 -7.96 12.79
N ALA A 127 0.31 -7.19 11.83
CA ALA A 127 1.00 -6.02 11.29
C ALA A 127 1.25 -4.95 12.37
N VAL A 128 0.28 -4.68 13.23
CA VAL A 128 0.42 -3.72 14.35
C VAL A 128 1.44 -4.21 15.39
N CYS A 129 1.47 -5.51 15.69
CA CYS A 129 2.44 -6.06 16.62
C CYS A 129 3.88 -5.93 16.09
N LEU A 130 4.09 -6.25 14.81
CA LEU A 130 5.39 -6.15 14.14
C LEU A 130 5.87 -4.69 14.05
N SER A 131 4.97 -3.75 13.74
CA SER A 131 5.33 -2.33 13.66
C SER A 131 5.72 -1.75 15.02
N ARG A 132 4.96 -2.06 16.10
CA ARG A 132 5.31 -1.67 17.48
C ARG A 132 6.66 -2.24 17.92
N SER A 133 6.95 -3.49 17.57
CA SER A 133 8.22 -4.14 17.92
C SER A 133 9.41 -3.51 17.19
N ARG A 134 9.25 -3.16 15.91
CA ARG A 134 10.25 -2.40 15.14
C ARG A 134 10.48 -1.00 15.73
N GLN A 135 9.42 -0.27 16.09
CA GLN A 135 9.55 1.07 16.66
C GLN A 135 10.27 1.06 18.01
N LYS A 136 9.96 0.08 18.89
CA LYS A 136 10.68 -0.08 20.16
C LYS A 136 12.18 -0.32 19.94
N ARG A 137 12.55 -1.19 19.00
CA ARG A 137 13.96 -1.43 18.63
C ARG A 137 14.64 -0.17 18.11
N LYS A 138 13.99 0.57 17.20
CA LYS A 138 14.53 1.83 16.66
C LYS A 138 14.78 2.86 17.77
N ASN A 139 13.82 3.04 18.68
CA ASN A 139 13.95 3.97 19.81
C ASN A 139 15.09 3.54 20.77
N ALA A 140 15.28 2.25 21.01
CA ALA A 140 16.36 1.76 21.86
C ALA A 140 17.76 2.02 21.24
N VAL A 141 17.91 1.78 19.93
CA VAL A 141 19.14 2.07 19.20
C VAL A 141 19.46 3.56 19.24
N GLN A 142 18.48 4.43 18.98
CA GLN A 142 18.68 5.88 19.03
C GLN A 142 19.13 6.39 20.41
N ARG A 143 18.61 5.81 21.50
CA ARG A 143 19.05 6.15 22.87
C ARG A 143 20.49 5.74 23.10
N MET A 144 20.85 4.52 22.74
CA MET A 144 22.22 4.02 22.86
C MET A 144 23.21 4.85 22.03
N GLU A 145 22.83 5.22 20.79
CA GLU A 145 23.64 6.11 19.95
C GLU A 145 23.84 7.49 20.60
N ALA A 146 22.79 8.07 21.18
CA ALA A 146 22.89 9.34 21.90
C ALA A 146 23.85 9.28 23.10
N ASP A 147 23.81 8.18 23.86
CA ASP A 147 24.70 7.96 25.01
C ASP A 147 26.16 7.81 24.56
N LEU A 148 26.41 7.07 23.46
CA LEU A 148 27.75 6.94 22.88
C LEU A 148 28.29 8.27 22.37
N VAL A 149 27.46 9.05 21.67
CA VAL A 149 27.83 10.39 21.20
C VAL A 149 28.18 11.29 22.38
N ARG A 150 27.37 11.29 23.45
CA ARG A 150 27.68 12.07 24.66
C ARG A 150 29.05 11.70 25.25
N ARG A 151 29.34 10.40 25.37
CA ARG A 151 30.64 9.92 25.87
C ARG A 151 31.80 10.37 24.97
N VAL A 152 31.63 10.30 23.65
CA VAL A 152 32.62 10.81 22.68
C VAL A 152 32.86 12.31 22.86
N GLN A 153 31.79 13.10 22.99
CA GLN A 153 31.89 14.55 23.17
C GLN A 153 32.70 14.89 24.43
N GLU A 154 32.44 14.21 25.54
CA GLU A 154 33.18 14.40 26.79
C GLU A 154 34.69 14.12 26.62
N GLN A 155 35.07 13.07 25.87
CA GLN A 155 36.47 12.75 25.63
C GLN A 155 37.14 13.69 24.62
N VAL A 156 36.43 14.08 23.55
CA VAL A 156 36.93 15.04 22.56
C VAL A 156 37.25 16.38 23.21
N VAL A 157 36.45 16.83 24.18
CA VAL A 157 36.73 18.05 24.94
C VAL A 157 38.01 17.92 25.78
N ARG A 158 38.23 16.77 26.42
CA ARG A 158 39.41 16.52 27.25
C ARG A 158 40.71 16.46 26.45
N ARG A 159 40.67 15.85 25.26
CA ARG A 159 41.84 15.62 24.40
C ARG A 159 41.90 16.54 23.18
N LYS A 160 41.26 17.71 23.29
CA LYS A 160 41.07 18.65 22.19
C LYS A 160 42.39 19.12 21.56
N THR A 161 43.40 19.36 22.39
CA THR A 161 44.74 19.79 21.96
C THR A 161 45.46 18.68 21.21
N GLU A 162 45.48 17.47 21.77
CA GLU A 162 46.10 16.28 21.16
C GLU A 162 45.46 15.95 19.79
N LEU A 163 44.13 16.00 19.71
CA LEU A 163 43.39 15.80 18.46
C LEU A 163 43.74 16.86 17.41
N PHE A 164 43.85 18.13 17.82
CA PHE A 164 44.25 19.19 16.91
C PHE A 164 45.67 19.00 16.39
N GLU A 165 46.63 18.70 17.29
CA GLU A 165 48.02 18.46 16.93
C GLU A 165 48.15 17.29 15.95
N TYR A 166 47.53 16.15 16.27
CA TYR A 166 47.53 14.96 15.41
C TYR A 166 46.97 15.26 14.02
N TRP A 167 45.77 15.85 13.93
CA TRP A 167 45.16 16.14 12.63
C TRP A 167 45.91 17.21 11.86
N SER A 168 46.45 18.24 12.53
CA SER A 168 47.25 19.27 11.86
C SER A 168 48.57 18.75 11.30
N ALA A 169 49.14 17.69 11.90
CA ALA A 169 50.36 17.07 11.41
C ALA A 169 50.15 16.24 10.14
N VAL A 170 48.95 15.69 9.96
CA VAL A 170 48.57 14.87 8.78
C VAL A 170 47.71 15.65 7.77
N ASP A 171 47.37 16.90 8.06
CA ASP A 171 46.60 17.77 7.17
C ASP A 171 47.44 18.21 5.97
N SER A 172 46.97 17.85 4.77
CA SER A 172 47.57 18.23 3.48
C SER A 172 46.81 19.33 2.75
N SER A 173 45.73 19.85 3.36
CA SER A 173 44.93 20.94 2.80
C SER A 173 45.68 22.28 2.82
N PRO A 174 45.30 23.24 1.96
CA PRO A 174 45.89 24.57 1.97
C PRO A 174 45.76 25.24 3.36
N ARG A 175 46.73 26.09 3.71
CA ARG A 175 46.74 26.76 5.02
C ARG A 175 45.41 27.47 5.29
N GLY A 176 44.80 27.17 6.43
CA GLY A 176 43.53 27.76 6.86
C GLY A 176 42.28 26.99 6.42
N VAL A 177 42.41 25.91 5.63
CA VAL A 177 41.28 25.09 5.17
C VAL A 177 40.91 24.02 6.21
N PHE A 178 41.90 23.43 6.89
CA PHE A 178 41.72 22.52 8.03
C PHE A 178 40.77 21.35 7.73
N ARG A 179 40.98 20.68 6.58
CA ARG A 179 40.16 19.57 6.10
C ARG A 179 40.98 18.29 5.97
N ILE A 180 40.45 17.21 6.52
CA ILE A 180 41.02 15.86 6.41
C ILE A 180 39.96 14.88 5.92
N SER A 181 40.37 13.73 5.38
CA SER A 181 39.42 12.69 5.02
C SER A 181 38.71 12.13 6.27
N ALA A 182 37.48 11.67 6.08
CA ALA A 182 36.73 10.94 7.10
C ALA A 182 37.52 9.75 7.69
N ALA A 183 38.36 9.09 6.90
CA ALA A 183 39.21 8.01 7.37
C ALA A 183 40.26 8.49 8.38
N LEU A 184 40.99 9.57 8.07
CA LEU A 184 41.97 10.17 8.97
C LEU A 184 41.33 10.74 10.24
N TRP A 185 40.12 11.28 10.12
CA TRP A 185 39.35 11.70 11.29
C TRP A 185 39.05 10.52 12.22
N ARG A 186 38.54 9.41 11.68
CA ARG A 186 38.26 8.19 12.46
C ARG A 186 39.53 7.59 13.07
N GLU A 187 40.65 7.61 12.35
CA GLU A 187 41.93 7.12 12.84
C GLU A 187 42.40 7.93 14.06
N GLY A 188 42.39 9.27 13.96
CA GLY A 188 42.71 10.14 15.10
C GLY A 188 41.77 9.93 16.28
N CYS A 189 40.47 9.76 16.04
CA CYS A 189 39.52 9.40 17.09
C CYS A 189 39.78 8.02 17.71
N SER A 190 40.14 7.00 16.91
CA SER A 190 40.46 5.67 17.44
C SER A 190 41.72 5.67 18.29
N MET A 191 42.77 6.39 17.85
CA MET A 191 44.05 6.45 18.56
C MET A 191 43.96 7.30 19.83
N LEU A 192 43.27 8.44 19.74
CA LEU A 192 43.28 9.46 20.78
C LEU A 192 41.98 9.53 21.57
N VAL A 193 40.91 8.82 21.26
CA VAL A 193 39.69 8.84 22.09
C VAL A 193 39.43 7.48 22.71
N ASP A 194 39.09 6.48 21.91
CA ASP A 194 38.77 5.12 22.37
C ASP A 194 38.68 4.19 21.13
N ASP A 195 39.52 3.16 21.05
CA ASP A 195 39.61 2.25 19.90
C ASP A 195 38.47 1.22 19.88
N ALA A 196 37.78 1.01 21.01
CA ALA A 196 36.64 0.11 21.10
C ALA A 196 35.33 0.72 20.56
N LEU A 197 35.33 2.02 20.22
CA LEU A 197 34.14 2.70 19.73
C LEU A 197 33.89 2.49 18.22
N PRO A 198 32.63 2.37 17.78
CA PRO A 198 32.28 2.14 16.38
C PRO A 198 32.36 3.43 15.55
N TRP A 199 33.57 3.90 15.25
CA TRP A 199 33.82 5.21 14.63
C TRP A 199 33.16 5.43 13.27
N VAL A 200 32.96 4.37 12.47
CA VAL A 200 32.20 4.46 11.21
C VAL A 200 30.75 4.89 11.47
N ARG A 201 30.10 4.28 12.45
CA ARG A 201 28.71 4.60 12.81
C ARG A 201 28.62 5.96 13.53
N LEU A 202 29.56 6.24 14.43
CA LEU A 202 29.60 7.52 15.15
C LEU A 202 29.81 8.70 14.20
N GLN A 203 30.65 8.56 13.18
CA GLN A 203 30.83 9.59 12.17
C GLN A 203 29.51 9.94 11.46
N GLU A 204 28.72 8.93 11.11
CA GLU A 204 27.42 9.09 10.47
C GLU A 204 26.42 9.76 11.41
N VAL A 205 26.29 9.26 12.63
CA VAL A 205 25.36 9.78 13.65
C VAL A 205 25.72 11.22 14.04
N MET A 206 27.00 11.55 14.12
CA MET A 206 27.48 12.89 14.48
C MET A 206 27.51 13.88 13.31
N GLY A 207 27.27 13.42 12.07
CA GLY A 207 27.23 14.28 10.88
C GLY A 207 28.49 15.14 10.72
N VAL A 208 29.66 14.52 10.85
CA VAL A 208 30.95 15.26 10.87
C VAL A 208 31.59 15.40 9.50
N ALA A 209 31.28 14.50 8.56
CA ALA A 209 31.79 14.53 7.20
C ALA A 209 30.80 15.22 6.26
N ASP A 210 31.33 15.98 5.29
CA ASP A 210 30.54 16.60 4.22
C ASP A 210 30.27 15.63 3.06
N SER A 211 29.63 16.14 1.99
CA SER A 211 29.29 15.35 0.79
C SER A 211 30.51 14.76 0.07
N ASN A 212 31.69 15.33 0.29
CA ASN A 212 32.94 14.87 -0.32
C ASN A 212 33.68 13.86 0.56
N GLY A 213 33.11 13.52 1.73
CA GLY A 213 33.74 12.64 2.70
C GLY A 213 34.87 13.31 3.48
N GLU A 214 34.91 14.64 3.52
CA GLU A 214 35.91 15.42 4.26
C GLU A 214 35.34 15.95 5.57
N VAL A 215 36.21 16.08 6.57
CA VAL A 215 35.89 16.61 7.90
C VAL A 215 36.69 17.88 8.12
N HIS A 216 35.99 18.98 8.39
CA HIS A 216 36.62 20.21 8.85
C HIS A 216 36.90 20.11 10.36
N TYR A 217 38.10 19.65 10.72
CA TYR A 217 38.40 19.21 12.08
C TYR A 217 38.45 20.36 13.10
N VAL A 218 38.87 21.57 12.71
CA VAL A 218 38.80 22.77 13.57
C VAL A 218 37.35 23.13 13.88
N GLN A 219 36.47 23.12 12.86
CA GLN A 219 35.05 23.37 13.06
C GLN A 219 34.44 22.30 13.96
N PHE A 220 34.76 21.02 13.74
CA PHE A 220 34.35 19.90 14.59
C PHE A 220 34.76 20.12 16.06
N LEU A 221 36.05 20.38 16.33
CA LEU A 221 36.56 20.63 17.69
C LEU A 221 35.91 21.87 18.32
N SER A 222 35.57 22.88 17.53
CA SER A 222 34.92 24.10 18.01
C SER A 222 33.49 23.87 18.54
N ARG A 223 32.81 22.80 18.09
CA ARG A 223 31.43 22.42 18.52
C ARG A 223 31.37 22.03 19.98
N TYR A 224 32.47 21.48 20.52
CA TYR A 224 32.52 20.96 21.88
C TYR A 224 33.42 21.86 22.73
N ARG A 225 32.78 22.63 23.61
CA ARG A 225 33.43 23.56 24.54
C ARG A 225 32.87 23.32 25.93
N VAL A 226 33.72 23.44 26.94
CA VAL A 226 33.26 23.61 28.32
C VAL A 226 32.67 25.01 28.39
N ALA A 227 31.34 25.11 28.38
CA ALA A 227 30.64 26.34 28.69
C ALA A 227 30.21 26.28 30.16
N PHE A 228 30.52 27.32 30.93
CA PHE A 228 29.87 27.51 32.22
C PHE A 228 28.46 28.05 31.93
N GLU A 229 27.45 27.21 32.06
CA GLU A 229 26.08 27.69 32.14
C GLU A 229 25.93 28.43 33.47
N ALA A 230 25.74 29.76 33.42
CA ALA A 230 25.48 30.59 34.59
C ALA A 230 24.13 30.28 35.29
N SER A 231 23.41 29.25 34.84
CA SER A 231 22.05 28.87 35.26
C SER A 231 21.99 27.87 36.42
N TYR A 232 23.12 27.43 37.00
CA TYR A 232 23.08 26.95 38.39
C TYR A 232 23.03 28.15 39.35
N GLY A 233 21.86 28.81 39.40
CA GLY A 233 21.54 29.82 40.42
C GLY A 233 20.99 31.17 39.93
N ILE A 234 20.72 31.38 38.64
CA ILE A 234 20.11 32.64 38.18
C ILE A 234 18.87 32.34 37.31
N SER A 235 17.75 32.12 37.99
CA SER A 235 16.44 32.45 37.41
C SER A 235 16.36 33.97 37.36
N ALA A 236 16.67 34.55 36.22
CA ALA A 236 16.52 35.99 36.01
C ALA A 236 15.03 36.36 35.90
N LYS A 237 14.31 36.42 37.03
CA LYS A 237 13.06 37.18 37.21
C LYS A 237 12.85 37.57 38.69
N GLY A 238 13.38 38.72 39.11
CA GLY A 238 12.94 39.37 40.36
C GLY A 238 14.04 40.03 41.19
N TRP A 239 13.59 40.81 42.17
CA TRP A 239 14.24 41.72 43.15
C TRP A 239 15.58 41.31 43.83
N GLU A 240 16.18 40.17 43.51
CA GLU A 240 17.34 39.59 44.20
C GLU A 240 18.68 40.29 43.91
N ARG A 241 18.66 41.44 43.21
CA ARG A 241 19.83 42.29 42.98
C ARG A 241 20.21 43.18 44.16
N ALA A 242 19.49 43.08 45.28
CA ALA A 242 19.80 43.82 46.49
C ALA A 242 19.86 42.85 47.65
N VAL A 243 21.08 42.44 48.08
CA VAL A 243 21.47 41.92 49.41
C VAL A 243 22.80 41.11 49.29
N TRP A 244 23.92 41.86 49.35
CA TRP A 244 25.29 41.50 49.84
C TRP A 244 26.20 40.61 48.97
N SER A 245 27.46 40.94 48.64
CA SER A 245 28.45 41.90 49.17
C SER A 245 28.57 41.93 50.70
N LYS A 246 29.11 40.85 51.30
CA LYS A 246 29.99 40.83 52.50
C LYS A 246 30.12 39.40 53.03
N LEU A 247 31.12 38.68 52.51
CA LEU A 247 32.13 37.86 53.20
C LEU A 247 32.91 37.06 52.14
#